data_AF-A0A5S4GXB8-F1
#
_entry.id   AF-A0A5S4GXB8-F1
#
_cell.length_a   1.000
_cell.length_b   1.000
_cell.length_c   1.000
_cell.angle_alpha   90.00
_cell.angle_beta   90.00
_cell.angle_gamma   90.00
#
_symmetry.space_group_name_H-M   'P 1'
#
loop_
_entity.id
_entity.type
_entity.pdbx_description
1 polymer ?
#
loop_
_entity_poly.entity_id
_entity_poly.type
_entity_poly.pdbx_seq_one_letter_code
_entity_poly.pdbx_strand_id
1 'polypeptide(L)'
;MRGIPGNIDVAVFHPYVYGVLDELIGTFALRDTSLPFPQERARRELLRPEAPDLEDWYPEQAWRSAATVVPPREVYLHDWCDPARFNRWLYDRYAVYRHGMAEKLRLWIEVAADWAAARDLPVVFGEGWVGYTPLHGTFEEGAVGAEICLQAVGHARRVGAWGTVVCSNAAPQHPMWADVELQRRANALFTEAG
;
A
#
# COMPACT_ATOMS: atom_id res chain seq x y z
N MET A 1 4.57 11.29 17.54
CA MET A 1 5.67 11.51 16.56
C MET A 1 6.80 12.31 17.22
N ARG A 2 7.70 11.65 17.98
CA ARG A 2 8.80 12.34 18.72
C ARG A 2 10.17 12.30 18.03
N GLY A 3 10.32 11.47 16.99
CA GLY A 3 11.59 11.29 16.27
C GLY A 3 11.76 12.17 15.03
N ILE A 4 10.79 13.06 14.73
CA ILE A 4 10.88 13.96 13.57
C ILE A 4 11.73 15.18 13.96
N PRO A 5 12.77 15.53 13.19
CA PRO A 5 13.60 16.71 13.47
C PRO A 5 12.78 18.00 13.51
N GLY A 6 13.17 18.94 14.37
CA GLY A 6 12.45 20.21 14.55
C GLY A 6 12.72 21.26 13.46
N ASN A 7 13.69 21.01 12.57
CA ASN A 7 14.15 21.93 11.54
C ASN A 7 13.66 21.55 10.13
N ILE A 8 12.56 20.81 10.03
CA ILE A 8 11.94 20.50 8.73
C ILE A 8 11.05 21.66 8.28
N ASP A 9 10.99 21.88 6.97
CA ASP A 9 10.16 22.93 6.37
C ASP A 9 8.79 22.42 5.89
N VAL A 10 8.67 21.11 5.66
CA VAL A 10 7.45 20.44 5.21
C VAL A 10 7.33 19.09 5.90
N ALA A 11 6.14 18.79 6.43
CA ALA A 11 5.84 17.50 7.03
C ALA A 11 5.34 16.53 5.95
N VAL A 12 6.20 15.61 5.51
CA VAL A 12 5.87 14.58 4.52
C VAL A 12 5.58 13.26 5.22
N PHE A 13 4.39 12.69 5.00
CA PHE A 13 3.97 11.42 5.59
C PHE A 13 3.49 10.43 4.53
N HIS A 14 3.77 9.14 4.76
CA HIS A 14 3.41 8.03 3.87
C HIS A 14 2.43 7.07 4.58
N PRO A 15 1.15 7.44 4.73
CA PRO A 15 0.16 6.59 5.40
C PRO A 15 -0.22 5.37 4.55
N TYR A 16 -0.12 4.20 5.18
CA TYR A 16 -0.55 2.92 4.61
C TYR A 16 -1.59 2.23 5.49
N VAL A 17 -2.68 1.78 4.88
CA VAL A 17 -3.64 0.88 5.50
C VAL A 17 -3.45 -0.53 4.94
N TYR A 18 -3.12 -1.46 5.83
CA TYR A 18 -2.89 -2.86 5.49
C TYR A 18 -4.17 -3.68 5.62
N GLY A 19 -4.76 -3.77 6.82
CA GLY A 19 -6.08 -4.39 7.01
C GLY A 19 -6.13 -5.82 6.48
N VAL A 20 -6.80 -6.04 5.34
CA VAL A 20 -6.83 -7.35 4.67
C VAL A 20 -5.44 -7.83 4.22
N LEU A 21 -4.50 -6.92 3.94
CA LEU A 21 -3.10 -7.28 3.69
C LEU A 21 -2.41 -7.80 4.95
N ASP A 22 -2.72 -7.29 6.14
CA ASP A 22 -2.17 -7.84 7.39
C ASP A 22 -2.67 -9.27 7.61
N GLU A 23 -3.92 -9.56 7.25
CA GLU A 23 -4.45 -10.94 7.27
C GLU A 23 -3.66 -11.84 6.31
N LEU A 24 -3.37 -11.37 5.09
CA LEU A 24 -2.57 -12.12 4.11
C LEU A 24 -1.16 -12.37 4.65
N ILE A 25 -0.51 -11.32 5.16
CA ILE A 25 0.84 -11.38 5.74
C ILE A 25 0.90 -12.39 6.88
N GLY A 26 -0.07 -12.36 7.79
CA GLY A 26 -0.15 -13.29 8.91
C GLY A 26 -0.45 -14.72 8.46
N THR A 27 -1.40 -14.88 7.53
CA THR A 27 -1.84 -16.19 7.01
C THR A 27 -0.70 -16.96 6.35
N PHE A 28 0.18 -16.26 5.64
CA PHE A 28 1.31 -16.86 4.92
C PHE A 28 2.65 -16.66 5.62
N ALA A 29 2.65 -16.17 6.87
CA ALA A 29 3.87 -15.93 7.66
C ALA A 29 4.93 -15.14 6.89
N LEU A 30 4.51 -14.11 6.13
CA LEU A 30 5.40 -13.37 5.22
C LEU A 30 6.45 -12.54 5.97
N ARG A 31 6.09 -12.07 7.18
CA ARG A 31 6.94 -11.20 8.00
C ARG A 31 7.33 -11.84 9.35
N ASP A 32 6.81 -13.02 9.66
CA ASP A 32 7.14 -13.77 10.88
C ASP A 32 7.93 -15.03 10.53
N THR A 33 9.24 -14.95 10.68
CA THR A 33 10.16 -16.07 10.38
C THR A 33 10.17 -17.14 11.45
N SER A 34 9.54 -16.92 12.62
CA SER A 34 9.40 -17.95 13.65
C SER A 34 8.37 -19.02 13.25
N LEU A 35 7.48 -18.69 12.32
CA LEU A 35 6.51 -19.60 11.74
C LEU A 35 7.01 -20.13 10.38
N PRO A 36 6.71 -21.40 10.04
CA PRO A 36 7.01 -21.93 8.73
C PRO A 36 6.14 -21.24 7.67
N PHE A 37 6.72 -20.96 6.50
CA PHE A 37 5.95 -20.54 5.34
C PHE A 37 5.04 -21.69 4.87
N PRO A 38 3.72 -21.51 4.74
CA PRO A 38 2.82 -22.59 4.38
C PRO A 38 2.83 -22.85 2.86
N GLN A 39 3.92 -23.44 2.36
CA GLN A 39 4.23 -23.64 0.93
C GLN A 39 3.05 -24.23 0.14
N GLU A 40 2.50 -25.38 0.57
CA GLU A 40 1.39 -26.04 -0.13
C GLU A 40 0.10 -25.22 -0.17
N ARG A 41 -0.14 -24.41 0.87
CA ARG A 41 -1.27 -23.50 0.90
C ARG A 41 -1.05 -22.35 -0.09
N ALA A 42 0.13 -21.76 -0.09
CA ALA A 42 0.49 -20.69 -1.02
C ALA A 42 0.36 -21.18 -2.47
N ARG A 43 0.85 -22.39 -2.78
CA ARG A 43 0.73 -23.01 -4.10
C ARG A 43 -0.72 -23.14 -4.57
N ARG A 44 -1.61 -23.58 -3.67
CA ARG A 44 -3.03 -23.74 -3.97
C ARG A 44 -3.76 -22.41 -4.13
N GLU A 45 -3.50 -21.45 -3.23
CA GLU A 45 -4.33 -20.25 -3.09
C GLU A 45 -3.79 -19.04 -3.83
N LEU A 46 -2.47 -18.91 -4.00
CA LEU A 46 -1.83 -17.67 -4.44
C LEU A 46 -0.85 -17.83 -5.60
N LEU A 47 -0.03 -18.88 -5.63
CA LEU A 47 1.08 -18.98 -6.58
C LEU A 47 0.63 -19.44 -7.97
N ARG A 48 1.44 -19.08 -8.98
CA ARG A 48 1.36 -19.65 -10.32
C ARG A 48 1.85 -21.11 -10.32
N PRO A 49 1.37 -21.97 -11.23
CA PRO A 49 1.75 -23.39 -11.26
C PRO A 49 3.26 -23.66 -11.36
N GLU A 50 3.99 -22.76 -12.00
CA GLU A 50 5.43 -22.84 -12.23
C GLU A 50 6.29 -22.22 -11.11
N ALA A 51 5.66 -21.73 -10.03
CA ALA A 51 6.40 -21.14 -8.93
C ALA A 51 7.35 -22.17 -8.28
N PRO A 52 8.65 -21.84 -8.13
CA PRO A 52 9.58 -22.70 -7.38
C PRO A 52 9.17 -22.71 -5.91
N ASP A 53 9.64 -23.69 -5.16
CA ASP A 53 9.49 -23.64 -3.71
C ASP A 53 10.33 -22.51 -3.11
N LEU A 54 9.87 -21.94 -1.99
CA LEU A 54 10.56 -20.81 -1.35
C LEU A 54 12.03 -21.14 -1.04
N GLU A 55 12.32 -22.40 -0.68
CA GLU A 55 13.68 -22.88 -0.37
C GLU A 55 14.59 -22.91 -1.60
N ASP A 56 14.02 -23.09 -2.79
CA ASP A 56 14.73 -23.13 -4.07
C ASP A 56 14.76 -21.76 -4.76
N TRP A 57 14.03 -20.78 -4.23
CA TRP A 57 13.97 -19.45 -4.78
C TRP A 57 15.13 -18.57 -4.31
N TYR A 58 15.70 -17.83 -5.25
CA TYR A 58 16.65 -16.78 -4.99
C TYR A 58 16.29 -15.52 -5.79
N PRO A 59 16.50 -14.33 -5.23
CA PRO A 59 16.32 -13.08 -5.94
C PRO A 59 17.35 -12.98 -7.06
N GLU A 60 16.92 -12.61 -8.28
CA GLU A 60 17.83 -12.48 -9.44
C GLU A 60 18.98 -11.50 -9.19
N GLN A 61 18.72 -10.45 -8.39
CA GLN A 61 19.68 -9.41 -8.06
C GLN A 61 19.86 -9.31 -6.55
N ALA A 62 20.83 -10.06 -6.00
CA ALA A 62 21.08 -10.13 -4.57
C ALA A 62 21.26 -8.77 -3.88
N TRP A 63 21.79 -7.76 -4.59
CA TRP A 63 21.93 -6.41 -4.05
C TRP A 63 20.57 -5.74 -3.75
N ARG A 64 19.51 -6.04 -4.51
CA ARG A 64 18.16 -5.51 -4.27
C ARG A 64 17.61 -6.05 -2.95
N SER A 65 17.84 -7.33 -2.68
CA SER A 65 17.46 -7.95 -1.41
C SER A 65 18.25 -7.42 -0.22
N ALA A 66 19.48 -6.98 -0.42
CA ALA A 66 20.27 -6.31 0.62
C ALA A 66 19.83 -4.85 0.86
N ALA A 67 19.26 -4.18 -0.14
CA ALA A 67 18.85 -2.78 -0.07
C ALA A 67 17.37 -2.58 0.32
N THR A 68 16.53 -3.61 0.17
CA THR A 68 15.10 -3.54 0.45
C THR A 68 14.79 -3.76 1.94
N VAL A 69 13.75 -3.10 2.42
CA VAL A 69 13.17 -3.34 3.76
C VAL A 69 12.09 -4.43 3.73
N VAL A 70 11.69 -4.88 2.54
CA VAL A 70 10.66 -5.90 2.34
C VAL A 70 11.24 -7.29 2.60
N PRO A 71 10.64 -8.12 3.48
CA PRO A 71 11.17 -9.44 3.79
C PRO A 71 11.22 -10.39 2.58
N PRO A 72 12.19 -11.32 2.52
CA PRO A 72 12.36 -12.22 1.38
C PRO A 72 11.11 -13.05 1.02
N ARG A 73 10.32 -13.48 2.01
CA ARG A 73 9.07 -14.24 1.78
C ARG A 73 8.00 -13.41 1.08
N GLU A 74 7.91 -12.12 1.40
CA GLU A 74 6.97 -11.20 0.75
C GLU A 74 7.41 -10.90 -0.68
N VAL A 75 8.72 -10.72 -0.91
CA VAL A 75 9.28 -10.57 -2.27
C VAL A 75 9.00 -11.83 -3.10
N TYR A 76 9.33 -13.01 -2.58
CA TYR A 76 9.04 -14.30 -3.25
C TYR A 76 7.57 -14.43 -3.63
N LEU A 77 6.66 -14.14 -2.70
CA LEU A 77 5.23 -14.22 -2.98
C LEU A 77 4.82 -13.24 -4.08
N HIS A 78 5.33 -12.01 -4.05
CA HIS A 78 4.99 -10.99 -5.05
C HIS A 78 5.53 -11.35 -6.45
N ASP A 79 6.72 -11.93 -6.53
CA ASP A 79 7.32 -12.37 -7.81
C ASP A 79 6.53 -13.54 -8.44
N TRP A 80 6.06 -14.48 -7.61
CA TRP A 80 5.50 -15.77 -8.08
C TRP A 80 3.99 -15.94 -7.91
N CYS A 81 3.29 -14.98 -7.32
CA CYS A 81 1.84 -15.04 -7.24
C CYS A 81 1.17 -14.98 -8.63
N ASP A 82 0.04 -15.65 -8.76
CA ASP A 82 -0.95 -15.39 -9.79
C ASP A 82 -1.71 -14.12 -9.36
N PRO A 83 -1.62 -13.01 -10.10
CA PRO A 83 -2.21 -11.75 -9.68
C PRO A 83 -3.73 -11.81 -9.51
N ALA A 84 -4.41 -12.63 -10.31
CA ALA A 84 -5.85 -12.79 -10.21
C ALA A 84 -6.22 -13.60 -8.95
N ARG A 85 -5.42 -14.60 -8.57
CA ARG A 85 -5.60 -15.33 -7.30
C ARG A 85 -5.35 -14.42 -6.10
N PHE A 86 -4.26 -13.64 -6.13
CA PHE A 86 -3.94 -12.67 -5.07
C PHE A 86 -5.08 -11.66 -4.87
N ASN A 87 -5.54 -11.03 -5.95
CA ASN A 87 -6.65 -10.09 -5.90
C ASN A 87 -7.94 -10.73 -5.37
N ARG A 88 -8.32 -11.92 -5.87
CA ARG A 88 -9.51 -12.65 -5.38
C ARG A 88 -9.41 -12.93 -3.89
N TRP A 89 -8.25 -13.39 -3.42
CA TRP A 89 -8.03 -13.68 -2.00
C TRP A 89 -8.34 -12.45 -1.13
N LEU A 90 -7.88 -11.26 -1.55
CA LEU A 90 -8.14 -10.01 -0.84
C LEU A 90 -9.60 -9.58 -0.96
N TYR A 91 -10.20 -9.64 -2.15
CA TYR A 91 -11.59 -9.24 -2.36
C TYR A 91 -12.58 -10.06 -1.54
N ASP A 92 -12.37 -11.38 -1.43
CA ASP A 92 -13.23 -12.28 -0.65
C ASP A 92 -13.26 -11.95 0.85
N ARG A 93 -12.24 -11.22 1.34
CA ARG A 93 -12.04 -10.93 2.78
C ARG A 93 -12.19 -9.46 3.12
N TYR A 94 -12.05 -8.57 2.13
CA TYR A 94 -12.01 -7.12 2.32
C TYR A 94 -13.20 -6.56 3.11
N ALA A 95 -14.39 -7.14 2.94
CA ALA A 95 -15.60 -6.67 3.62
C ALA A 95 -15.44 -6.57 5.15
N VAL A 96 -14.69 -7.49 5.77
CA VAL A 96 -14.43 -7.50 7.22
C VAL A 96 -13.54 -6.33 7.65
N TYR A 97 -12.66 -5.88 6.76
CA TYR A 97 -11.63 -4.87 7.05
C TYR A 97 -12.02 -3.47 6.59
N ARG A 98 -12.95 -3.34 5.65
CA ARG A 98 -13.33 -2.08 4.98
C ARG A 98 -13.46 -0.90 5.95
N HIS A 99 -14.30 -1.03 6.97
CA HIS A 99 -14.56 0.06 7.92
C HIS A 99 -13.33 0.41 8.76
N GLY A 100 -12.60 -0.60 9.25
CA GLY A 100 -11.38 -0.39 10.02
C GLY A 100 -10.26 0.26 9.19
N MET A 101 -10.13 -0.12 7.93
CA MET A 101 -9.18 0.48 7.00
C MET A 101 -9.54 1.95 6.73
N ALA A 102 -10.80 2.25 6.40
CA ALA A 102 -11.24 3.63 6.15
C ALA A 102 -11.03 4.53 7.38
N GLU A 103 -11.37 4.04 8.58
CA GLU A 103 -11.19 4.80 9.81
C GLU A 103 -9.72 5.01 10.15
N LYS A 104 -8.88 3.98 10.00
CA LYS A 104 -7.44 4.10 10.23
C LYS A 104 -6.81 5.10 9.27
N LEU A 105 -7.20 5.08 8.00
CA LEU A 105 -6.72 6.02 6.99
C LEU A 105 -7.07 7.46 7.36
N ARG A 106 -8.33 7.71 7.72
CA ARG A 106 -8.80 9.01 8.19
C ARG A 106 -8.00 9.51 9.39
N LEU A 107 -7.88 8.67 10.43
CA LEU A 107 -7.17 9.01 11.66
C LEU A 107 -5.70 9.33 11.40
N TRP A 108 -5.02 8.58 10.53
CA TRP A 108 -3.63 8.85 10.19
C TRP A 108 -3.45 10.21 9.51
N ILE A 109 -4.33 10.55 8.57
CA ILE A 109 -4.30 11.84 7.87
C ILE A 109 -4.56 13.00 8.87
N GLU A 110 -5.55 12.87 9.74
CA GLU A 110 -5.88 13.88 10.75
C GLU A 110 -4.73 14.07 11.76
N VAL A 111 -4.16 12.97 12.28
CA VAL A 111 -3.02 13.05 13.22
C VAL A 111 -1.79 13.69 12.57
N ALA A 112 -1.52 13.39 11.29
CA ALA A 112 -0.43 14.02 10.56
C ALA A 112 -0.66 15.53 10.39
N ALA A 113 -1.88 15.93 10.05
CA ALA A 113 -2.25 17.34 9.90
C ALA A 113 -2.19 18.09 11.24
N ASP A 114 -2.75 17.53 12.32
CA ASP A 114 -2.70 18.13 13.66
C ASP A 114 -1.25 18.32 14.13
N TRP A 115 -0.39 17.33 13.87
CA TRP A 115 1.01 17.41 14.24
C TRP A 115 1.76 18.51 13.48
N ALA A 116 1.47 18.67 12.19
CA ALA A 116 2.07 19.70 11.33
C ALA A 116 1.55 21.10 11.69
N ALA A 117 0.24 21.24 11.91
CA ALA A 117 -0.39 22.49 12.34
C ALA A 117 0.16 22.97 13.69
N ALA A 118 0.41 22.07 14.64
CA ALA A 118 1.03 22.42 15.93
C ALA A 118 2.48 22.94 15.82
N ARG A 119 3.07 22.93 14.61
CA ARG A 119 4.43 23.41 14.31
C ARG A 119 4.45 24.47 13.21
N ASP A 120 3.28 24.95 12.79
CA ASP A 120 3.13 25.88 11.66
C ASP A 120 3.79 25.35 10.36
N LEU A 121 3.73 24.03 10.16
CA LEU A 121 4.29 23.37 8.99
C LEU A 121 3.19 22.98 7.99
N PRO A 122 3.45 23.11 6.68
CA PRO A 122 2.61 22.47 5.67
C PRO A 122 2.75 20.95 5.72
N VAL A 123 1.66 20.24 5.38
CA VAL A 123 1.61 18.78 5.32
C VAL A 123 1.44 18.30 3.88
N VAL A 124 2.17 17.25 3.51
CA VAL A 124 2.08 16.58 2.21
C VAL A 124 2.01 15.06 2.42
N PHE A 125 1.17 14.39 1.65
CA PHE A 125 1.09 12.93 1.63
C PHE A 125 1.82 12.38 0.40
N GLY A 126 3.04 11.91 0.61
CA GLY A 126 3.99 11.56 -0.46
C GLY A 126 3.81 10.17 -1.04
N GLU A 127 3.28 9.23 -0.26
CA GLU A 127 2.98 7.85 -0.66
C GLU A 127 1.77 7.34 0.14
N GLY A 128 1.10 6.31 -0.36
CA GLY A 128 -0.12 5.73 0.22
C GLY A 128 -0.92 5.06 -0.90
N TRP A 129 -2.03 4.38 -0.66
CA TRP A 129 -2.77 4.27 0.59
C TRP A 129 -2.92 2.84 1.04
N VAL A 130 -2.82 1.90 0.11
CA VAL A 130 -2.80 0.47 0.37
C VAL A 130 -1.34 0.02 0.44
N GLY A 131 -1.03 -0.90 1.36
CA GLY A 131 0.32 -1.43 1.51
C GLY A 131 0.84 -2.12 0.25
N TYR A 132 2.05 -2.69 0.36
CA TYR A 132 2.76 -3.28 -0.78
C TYR A 132 1.94 -4.41 -1.45
N THR A 133 1.68 -4.28 -2.76
CA THR A 133 1.01 -5.29 -3.59
C THR A 133 1.94 -5.78 -4.71
N PRO A 134 1.70 -6.99 -5.26
CA PRO A 134 2.44 -7.48 -6.42
C PRO A 134 2.31 -6.52 -7.62
N LEU A 135 3.35 -6.43 -8.45
CA LEU A 135 3.42 -5.49 -9.60
C LEU A 135 2.21 -5.57 -10.54
N HIS A 136 1.66 -6.77 -10.71
CA HIS A 136 0.51 -7.04 -11.59
C HIS A 136 -0.79 -7.30 -10.82
N GLY A 137 -0.76 -7.19 -9.49
CA GLY A 137 -1.98 -7.14 -8.67
C GLY A 137 -2.71 -5.83 -8.95
N THR A 138 -4.02 -5.81 -8.70
CA THR A 138 -4.87 -4.64 -8.97
C THR A 138 -5.71 -4.25 -7.76
N PHE A 139 -5.34 -4.70 -6.57
CA PHE A 139 -6.10 -4.37 -5.37
C PHE A 139 -5.97 -2.89 -4.97
N GLU A 140 -4.83 -2.25 -5.25
CA GLU A 140 -4.58 -0.83 -4.93
C GLU A 140 -5.22 0.14 -5.96
N GLU A 141 -5.24 -0.22 -7.24
CA GLU A 141 -5.73 0.64 -8.31
C GLU A 141 -7.07 0.17 -8.92
N GLY A 142 -7.47 -1.06 -8.64
CA GLY A 142 -8.79 -1.57 -9.01
C GLY A 142 -9.90 -0.97 -8.16
N ALA A 143 -11.13 -1.44 -8.33
CA ALA A 143 -12.32 -0.78 -7.78
C ALA A 143 -12.26 -0.46 -6.27
N VAL A 144 -11.72 -1.38 -5.46
CA VAL A 144 -11.58 -1.19 -4.01
C VAL A 144 -10.51 -0.16 -3.68
N GLY A 145 -9.30 -0.32 -4.22
CA GLY A 145 -8.20 0.58 -3.92
C GLY A 145 -8.41 1.98 -4.49
N ALA A 146 -9.06 2.11 -5.65
CA ALA A 146 -9.51 3.39 -6.20
C ALA A 146 -10.48 4.12 -5.25
N GLU A 147 -11.41 3.40 -4.60
CA GLU A 147 -12.29 3.98 -3.57
C GLU A 147 -11.47 4.49 -2.37
N ILE A 148 -10.53 3.69 -1.87
CA ILE A 148 -9.64 4.06 -0.75
C ILE A 148 -8.81 5.30 -1.12
N CYS A 149 -8.24 5.33 -2.33
CA CYS A 149 -7.50 6.46 -2.87
C CYS A 149 -8.34 7.73 -2.87
N LEU A 150 -9.53 7.69 -3.47
CA LEU A 150 -10.38 8.88 -3.58
C LEU A 150 -10.86 9.36 -2.20
N GLN A 151 -11.15 8.44 -1.27
CA GLN A 151 -11.43 8.80 0.12
C GLN A 151 -10.24 9.54 0.73
N ALA A 152 -9.04 8.98 0.63
CA ALA A 152 -7.83 9.55 1.19
C ALA A 152 -7.50 10.94 0.62
N VAL A 153 -7.60 11.11 -0.70
CA VAL A 153 -7.46 12.41 -1.37
C VAL A 153 -8.49 13.42 -0.85
N GLY A 154 -9.74 12.99 -0.68
CA GLY A 154 -10.77 13.82 -0.07
C GLY A 154 -10.45 14.19 1.38
N HIS A 155 -9.87 13.28 2.17
CA HIS A 155 -9.40 13.57 3.54
C HIS A 155 -8.22 14.54 3.54
N ALA A 156 -7.22 14.32 2.69
CA ALA A 156 -6.05 15.19 2.54
C ALA A 156 -6.45 16.62 2.20
N ARG A 157 -7.41 16.78 1.27
CA ARG A 157 -8.00 18.08 0.96
C ARG A 157 -8.68 18.72 2.18
N ARG A 158 -9.52 17.97 2.89
CA ARG A 158 -10.26 18.51 4.05
C ARG A 158 -9.35 19.04 5.16
N VAL A 159 -8.20 18.40 5.37
CA VAL A 159 -7.21 18.86 6.36
C VAL A 159 -6.28 19.96 5.84
N GLY A 160 -6.49 20.44 4.61
CA GLY A 160 -5.69 21.52 4.03
C GLY A 160 -4.27 21.12 3.64
N ALA A 161 -4.05 19.85 3.27
CA ALA A 161 -2.75 19.40 2.80
C ALA A 161 -2.30 20.20 1.56
N TRP A 162 -1.00 20.45 1.45
CA TRP A 162 -0.39 21.10 0.27
C TRP A 162 -0.31 20.17 -0.94
N GLY A 163 -0.29 18.86 -0.71
CA GLY A 163 -0.19 17.88 -1.78
C GLY A 163 -0.54 16.48 -1.30
N THR A 164 -0.95 15.65 -2.26
CA THR A 164 -1.20 14.23 -2.07
C THR A 164 -0.94 13.49 -3.37
N VAL A 165 -0.59 12.21 -3.27
CA VAL A 165 -0.48 11.30 -4.42
C VAL A 165 -1.74 10.45 -4.58
N VAL A 166 -1.89 9.83 -5.75
CA VAL A 166 -3.02 8.95 -6.08
C VAL A 166 -2.86 7.60 -5.39
N CYS A 167 -1.75 6.90 -5.64
CA CYS A 167 -1.39 5.67 -4.94
C CYS A 167 0.13 5.47 -4.91
N SER A 168 0.60 4.36 -4.32
CA SER A 168 2.01 4.10 -4.07
C SER A 168 2.71 3.54 -5.31
N ASN A 169 1.95 2.87 -6.17
CA ASN A 169 2.40 2.39 -7.48
C ASN A 169 2.17 3.38 -8.63
N ALA A 170 1.93 4.67 -8.36
CA ALA A 170 1.70 5.69 -9.40
C ALA A 170 3.01 6.19 -10.04
N ALA A 171 3.71 5.31 -10.76
CA ALA A 171 4.93 5.66 -11.49
C ALA A 171 5.00 5.01 -12.89
N PRO A 172 5.67 5.61 -13.90
CA PRO A 172 5.62 5.19 -15.31
C PRO A 172 5.92 3.72 -15.60
N GLN A 173 6.72 3.07 -14.74
CA GLN A 173 7.07 1.65 -14.86
C GLN A 173 6.03 0.69 -14.25
N HIS A 174 4.99 1.19 -13.59
CA HIS A 174 3.93 0.40 -12.97
C HIS A 174 2.64 0.41 -13.81
N PRO A 175 1.90 -0.71 -13.91
CA PRO A 175 0.66 -0.78 -14.67
C PRO A 175 -0.38 0.28 -14.27
N MET A 176 -0.47 0.61 -12.97
CA MET A 176 -1.38 1.62 -12.44
C MET A 176 -1.24 3.00 -13.14
N TRP A 177 -0.04 3.36 -13.60
CA TRP A 177 0.19 4.64 -14.27
C TRP A 177 -0.65 4.83 -15.54
N ALA A 178 -1.12 3.75 -16.15
CA ALA A 178 -2.02 3.78 -17.29
C ALA A 178 -3.47 4.15 -16.93
N ASP A 179 -3.86 4.13 -15.66
CA ASP A 179 -5.18 4.57 -15.20
C ASP A 179 -5.25 6.09 -15.12
N VAL A 180 -5.39 6.70 -16.30
CA VAL A 180 -5.52 8.15 -16.47
C VAL A 180 -6.84 8.67 -15.86
N GLU A 181 -7.88 7.85 -15.81
CA GLU A 181 -9.18 8.27 -15.26
C GLU A 181 -9.08 8.51 -13.76
N LEU A 182 -8.55 7.53 -13.01
CA LEU A 182 -8.36 7.64 -11.57
C LEU A 182 -7.48 8.85 -11.23
N GLN A 183 -6.38 9.04 -11.95
CA GLN A 183 -5.49 10.18 -11.75
C GLN A 183 -6.20 11.53 -11.95
N ARG A 184 -6.99 11.66 -13.02
CA ARG A 184 -7.74 12.91 -13.29
C ARG A 184 -8.82 13.15 -12.23
N ARG A 185 -9.52 12.11 -11.79
CA ARG A 185 -10.53 12.20 -10.74
C ARG A 185 -9.92 12.60 -9.40
N ALA A 186 -8.79 12.00 -9.01
CA ALA A 186 -8.06 12.37 -7.81
C ALA A 186 -7.57 13.83 -7.87
N ASN A 187 -6.98 14.25 -8.98
CA ASN A 187 -6.52 15.62 -9.17
C ASN A 187 -7.66 16.64 -9.11
N ALA A 188 -8.80 16.36 -9.75
CA ALA A 188 -9.97 17.22 -9.69
C ALA A 188 -10.49 17.31 -8.25
N LEU A 189 -10.69 16.17 -7.59
CA LEU A 189 -11.13 16.11 -6.20
C LEU A 189 -10.22 16.91 -5.26
N PHE A 190 -8.90 16.87 -5.47
CA PHE A 190 -7.95 17.61 -4.64
C PHE A 190 -7.95 19.12 -4.92
N THR A 191 -8.03 19.52 -6.20
CA THR A 191 -7.81 20.91 -6.65
C THR A 191 -9.07 21.76 -6.80
N GLU A 192 -10.28 21.17 -6.76
CA GLU A 192 -11.54 21.92 -6.85
C GLU A 192 -11.57 23.10 -5.86
N ALA A 193 -12.20 24.22 -6.17
CA ALA A 193 -12.34 25.31 -5.18
C ALA A 193 -13.43 24.95 -4.17
N GLY A 194 -13.17 25.14 -2.88
CA GLY A 194 -14.20 25.08 -1.84
C GLY A 194 -15.05 26.34 -1.81
#